data_AF-A0A6P1BQ52-F1
#
_entry.id   AF-A0A6P1BQ52-F1
#
_cell.length_a   1.000
_cell.length_b   1.000
_cell.length_c   1.000
_cell.angle_alpha   90.00
_cell.angle_beta   90.00
_cell.angle_gamma   90.00
#
_symmetry.space_group_name_H-M   'P 1'
#
loop_
_entity.id
_entity.type
_entity.pdbx_description
1 polymer ?
#
loop_
_entity_poly.entity_id
_entity_poly.type
_entity_poly.pdbx_seq_one_letter_code
_entity_poly.pdbx_strand_id
1 'polypeptide(L)' 'MNDREKILSALREKPLKVYQIMRRANVANEEACQTLLLKMRDDGLVKFDIHKGLWQISGTAARGPTST' A
#
# COMPACT_ATOMS: atom_id res chain seq x y z
N MET A 1 10.68 13.69 -2.94
CA MET A 1 10.29 12.35 -2.43
C MET A 1 8.78 12.28 -2.38
N ASN A 2 8.16 11.54 -3.30
CA ASN A 2 6.71 11.43 -3.38
C ASN A 2 6.14 10.61 -2.22
N ASP A 3 5.00 11.02 -1.66
CA ASP A 3 4.33 10.29 -0.58
C ASP A 3 3.98 8.86 -1.01
N ARG A 4 3.61 8.67 -2.29
CA ARG A 4 3.36 7.35 -2.91
C ARG A 4 4.54 6.39 -2.71
N GLU A 5 5.76 6.84 -2.98
CA GLU A 5 6.97 6.00 -2.87
C GLU A 5 7.26 5.64 -1.41
N LYS A 6 7.06 6.58 -0.48
CA LYS A 6 7.23 6.33 0.95
C LYS A 6 6.22 5.30 1.45
N ILE A 7 4.96 5.39 1.01
CA ILE A 7 3.90 4.42 1.33
C ILE A 7 4.28 3.03 0.81
N LEU A 8 4.71 2.93 -0.45
CA LEU A 8 5.17 1.66 -1.02
C LEU A 8 6.34 1.09 -0.21
N SER A 9 7.35 1.90 0.09
CA SER A 9 8.49 1.45 0.90
C SER A 9 8.05 0.92 2.26
N ALA A 10 7.15 1.63 2.95
CA ALA A 10 6.61 1.21 4.24
C ALA A 10 5.82 -0.10 4.18
N LEU A 11 5.02 -0.30 3.13
CA LEU A 11 4.23 -1.50 2.89
C LEU A 11 5.06 -2.69 2.37
N ARG A 12 6.22 -2.42 1.76
CA ARG A 12 7.15 -3.45 1.26
C ARG A 12 7.77 -4.25 2.39
N GLU A 13 8.02 -3.61 3.53
CA GLU A 13 8.51 -4.30 4.72
C GLU A 13 7.44 -5.20 5.33
N LYS A 14 6.23 -4.66 5.54
CA LYS A 14 5.12 -5.41 6.15
C LYS A 14 3.76 -4.76 5.84
N PRO A 15 2.66 -5.54 5.93
CA PRO A 15 1.33 -4.97 5.90
C PRO A 15 1.08 -4.05 7.11
N LEU A 16 0.51 -2.87 6.87
CA LEU A 16 0.34 -1.80 7.87
C LEU A 16 -1.07 -1.21 7.86
N LYS A 17 -1.51 -0.67 8.99
CA LYS A 17 -2.73 0.16 9.09
C LYS A 17 -2.47 1.57 8.56
N VAL A 18 -3.53 2.28 8.15
CA VAL A 18 -3.48 3.68 7.66
C VAL A 18 -2.63 4.57 8.58
N TYR A 19 -2.89 4.56 9.88
CA TYR A 19 -2.14 5.35 10.86
C TYR A 19 -0.62 5.06 10.87
N GLN A 20 -0.23 3.80 10.73
CA GLN A 20 1.19 3.41 10.68
C GLN A 20 1.84 3.88 9.37
N ILE A 21 1.09 3.81 8.26
CA ILE A 21 1.51 4.30 6.95
C ILE A 21 1.68 5.81 7.02
N MET A 22 0.73 6.56 7.59
CA MET A 22 0.84 8.00 7.78
C MET A 22 2.10 8.38 8.55
N ARG A 23 2.37 7.69 9.66
CA ARG A 23 3.58 7.94 10.46
C ARG A 23 4.87 7.66 9.69
N ARG A 24 4.94 6.59 8.90
CA ARG A 24 6.14 6.24 8.12
C ARG A 24 6.32 7.09 6.87
N ALA A 25 5.24 7.35 6.16
CA ALA A 25 5.25 8.17 4.95
C ALA A 25 5.25 9.68 5.27
N ASN A 26 5.10 10.05 6.53
CA ASN A 26 4.98 11.43 6.99
C ASN A 26 3.84 12.18 6.28
N VAL A 27 2.69 11.50 6.14
CA VAL A 27 1.47 12.10 5.56
C VAL A 27 0.73 12.82 6.67
N ALA A 28 0.61 14.15 6.53
CA ALA A 28 0.05 15.00 7.57
C ALA A 28 -1.47 14.82 7.75
N ASN A 29 -2.20 14.40 6.71
CA ASN A 29 -3.67 14.31 6.74
C ASN A 29 -4.17 12.88 6.50
N GLU A 30 -5.10 12.41 7.33
CA GLU A 30 -5.61 11.03 7.27
C GLU A 30 -6.45 10.82 6.01
N GLU A 31 -7.29 11.80 5.67
CA GLU A 31 -8.10 11.76 4.44
C GLU A 31 -7.22 11.75 3.19
N ALA A 32 -6.10 12.49 3.20
CA ALA A 32 -5.14 12.48 2.10
C ALA A 32 -4.46 11.10 1.99
N CYS A 33 -4.09 10.49 3.12
CA CYS A 33 -3.52 9.14 3.13
C CYS A 33 -4.52 8.09 2.63
N GLN A 34 -5.77 8.14 3.10
CA GLN A 34 -6.83 7.24 2.65
C GLN A 34 -7.11 7.40 1.15
N THR A 35 -7.27 8.64 0.67
CA THR A 35 -7.50 8.92 -0.75
C THR A 35 -6.34 8.42 -1.60
N LEU A 36 -5.10 8.61 -1.14
CA LEU A 36 -3.91 8.15 -1.85
C LEU A 36 -3.82 6.62 -1.87
N LEU A 37 -4.11 5.95 -0.76
CA LEU A 37 -4.16 4.49 -0.68
C LEU A 37 -5.24 3.89 -1.59
N LEU A 38 -6.41 4.53 -1.66
CA LEU A 38 -7.49 4.15 -2.58
C LEU A 38 -7.06 4.29 -4.05
N LYS A 39 -6.40 5.41 -4.42
CA LYS A 39 -5.83 5.58 -5.76
C LYS A 39 -4.79 4.50 -6.08
N MET A 40 -3.84 4.28 -5.18
CA MET A 40 -2.80 3.25 -5.36
C MET A 40 -3.37 1.84 -5.47
N ARG A 41 -4.52 1.56 -4.86
CA ARG A 41 -5.25 0.30 -5.00
C ARG A 41 -5.87 0.18 -6.38
N ASP A 42 -6.45 1.25 -6.89
CA ASP A 42 -7.00 1.32 -8.24
C ASP A 42 -5.92 1.11 -9.31
N ASP A 43 -4.74 1.72 -9.11
CA ASP A 43 -3.52 1.44 -9.88
C ASP A 43 -2.99 0.01 -9.71
N GLY A 44 -3.56 -0.80 -8.81
CA GLY A 44 -3.12 -2.17 -8.55
C GLY A 44 -1.78 -2.30 -7.82
N LEU A 45 -1.29 -1.23 -7.17
CA LEU A 45 -0.04 -1.23 -6.42
C LEU A 45 -0.19 -1.71 -4.98
N VAL A 46 -1.35 -1.47 -4.37
CA VAL A 46 -1.65 -1.87 -2.99
C VAL A 46 -2.98 -2.59 -2.91
N LYS A 47 -3.14 -3.45 -1.91
CA LYS A 47 -4.38 -4.15 -1.64
C LYS A 47 -4.77 -3.90 -0.19
N PHE A 48 -6.07 -3.72 0.05
CA PHE A 48 -6.62 -3.65 1.39
C PHE A 48 -7.15 -5.03 1.80
N ASP A 49 -6.64 -5.55 2.91
CA ASP A 49 -7.12 -6.76 3.56
C ASP A 49 -8.26 -6.37 4.51
N ILE A 50 -9.50 -6.61 4.07
CA ILE A 50 -10.70 -6.30 4.87
C ILE A 50 -10.81 -7.15 6.14
N HIS A 51 -10.22 -8.35 6.17
CA HIS A 51 -10.28 -9.23 7.32
C HIS A 51 -9.35 -8.75 8.44
N LYS A 52 -8.19 -8.20 8.07
CA LYS A 52 -7.19 -7.71 9.01
C LYS A 52 -7.21 -6.19 9.21
N GLY A 53 -7.89 -5.46 8.33
CA GLY A 53 -7.86 -4.00 8.28
C GLY A 53 -6.46 -3.46 7.97
N LEU A 54 -5.68 -4.18 7.15
CA LEU A 54 -4.30 -3.85 6.82
C LEU A 54 -4.16 -3.58 5.32
N TRP A 55 -3.34 -2.60 4.99
CA TRP A 55 -2.86 -2.40 3.63
C TRP A 55 -1.61 -3.21 3.41
N GLN A 56 -1.44 -3.73 2.20
CA GLN A 56 -0.25 -4.45 1.76
C GLN A 56 0.08 -4.05 0.33
N ILE A 57 1.33 -4.25 -0.10
CA ILE A 57 1.63 -4.15 -1.52
C ILE A 57 0.83 -5.22 -2.24
N SER A 58 0.13 -4.83 -3.29
CA SER A 58 -0.45 -5.75 -4.25
C SER A 58 0.75 -6.35 -4.98
N GLY A 59 1.24 -7.45 -4.42
CA GLY A 59 2.45 -8.08 -4.90
C GLY A 59 2.29 -8.33 -6.39
N THR A 60 3.27 -7.86 -7.16
CA THR A 60 3.81 -8.67 -8.24
C THR A 60 4.27 -9.98 -7.62
N ALA A 61 3.32 -10.84 -7.25
CA ALA A 61 3.57 -12.26 -7.16
C ALA A 61 4.19 -12.60 -8.50
N ALA A 62 5.39 -13.16 -8.44
CA ALA A 62 6.12 -13.67 -9.56
C ALA A 62 5.15 -14.14 -10.63
N ARG A 63 5.15 -13.46 -11.79
CA ARG A 63 4.76 -14.10 -13.03
C ARG A 63 5.86 -15.14 -13.31
N GLY A 64 5.86 -16.21 -12.53
CA GLY A 64 6.39 -17.47 -13.00
C GLY A 64 5.62 -17.80 -14.26
N PRO A 65 6.28 -18.26 -15.33
CA PRO A 65 5.57 -18.74 -16.50
C PRO A 65 4.74 -19.95 -16.09
N THR A 66 3.43 -19.81 -16.00
CA THR A 66 2.54 -20.97 -16.07
C THR A 66 2.52 -21.41 -17.53
N SER A 67 3.49 -22.25 -17.89
CA SER A 67 3.32 -23.22 -18.97
C SER A 67 2.26 -24.22 -18.53
N THR A 68 1.15 -24.31 -19.26
CA THR A 68 0.57 -25.55 -19.80
C THR A 68 -0.44 -25.14 -20.87
#